data_AF-V9KM02-F1
#
_entry.id   AF-V9KM02-F1
#
_cell.length_a   1.000
_cell.length_b   1.000
_cell.length_c   1.000
_cell.angle_alpha   90.00
_cell.angle_beta   90.00
_cell.angle_gamma   90.00
#
_symmetry.space_group_name_H-M   'P 1'
#
loop_
_entity.id
_entity.type
_entity.pdbx_description
1 polymer ?
#
loop_
_entity_poly.entity_id
_entity_poly.type
_entity_poly.pdbx_seq_one_letter_code
_entity_poly.pdbx_strand_id
1 'polypeptide(L)'
;VAQFYLKRSETAGVDSEAVYKRLFTKIPTELYQDPMMAFEFVQFCRENVKTLSESVGIFRRSFPSLLKFVAWNSSSLFPEFIDLLPVLIDYDTAIEMLHSLLDLPCLTVALDAQLRSVSSVSEKGTDTSRKPTNCTEALRHPHYRSMFMYILRPEAGTGDTIDRLNLLHEVLLDMAERPRVVQCAQIVPILLQVFFNAITEFADGPLINQLVLVILERSSLLYNIPNFKAEVQRVFSSQLLVLCKLHPALIVEQSKELLEFCGAVSNINHKENLFTHVIWAIGEYTSLSYDRRCTVEQITKFFETLEALLFEITQLRASAGVPKYSPRMITVLMTTLAKLASRSQDLIPRVSLFLSKMRPFVRSALISSLYHEDDIQEILAHANELNNLLKVPNVAQLTLGPSAAITDPRWYKDTNASLPLAMRTVSKVLQRGAGPAFSP
;
A
#
# COMPACT_ATOMS: atom_id res chain seq x y z
N VAL A 1 26.68 18.27 -25.49
CA VAL A 1 26.53 19.58 -24.77
C VAL A 1 26.32 19.38 -23.28
N ALA A 2 25.27 18.68 -22.83
CA ALA A 2 25.03 18.42 -21.40
C ALA A 2 26.22 17.73 -20.68
N GLN A 3 26.80 16.70 -21.30
CA GLN A 3 28.00 16.01 -20.78
C GLN A 3 29.23 16.92 -20.66
N PHE A 4 29.35 17.92 -21.54
CA PHE A 4 30.42 18.89 -21.47
C PHE A 4 30.24 19.82 -20.27
N TYR A 5 29.02 20.36 -20.08
CA TYR A 5 28.73 21.19 -18.91
C TYR A 5 28.85 20.41 -17.60
N LEU A 6 28.43 19.14 -17.52
CA LEU A 6 28.58 18.37 -16.28
C LEU A 6 30.05 18.20 -15.85
N LYS A 7 30.95 18.10 -16.82
CA LYS A 7 32.37 17.87 -16.55
C LYS A 7 33.19 19.16 -16.42
N ARG A 8 32.67 20.29 -16.92
CA ARG A 8 33.45 21.53 -17.11
C ARG A 8 32.73 22.81 -16.73
N SER A 9 31.52 22.77 -16.16
CA SER A 9 30.75 23.96 -15.76
C SER A 9 31.55 24.91 -14.87
N GLU A 10 32.19 24.38 -13.82
CA GLU A 10 33.02 25.15 -12.89
C GLU A 10 34.20 25.83 -13.60
N THR A 11 34.84 25.13 -14.54
CA THR A 11 35.96 25.69 -15.32
C THR A 11 35.54 26.65 -16.42
N ALA A 12 34.28 26.60 -16.86
CA ALA A 12 33.76 27.41 -17.96
C ALA A 12 33.14 28.74 -17.50
N GLY A 13 32.85 28.90 -16.20
CA GLY A 13 32.22 30.11 -15.66
C GLY A 13 30.82 30.39 -16.23
N VAL A 14 30.16 29.36 -16.77
CA VAL A 14 28.83 29.46 -17.38
C VAL A 14 27.78 28.93 -16.41
N ASP A 15 26.73 29.71 -16.19
CA ASP A 15 25.52 29.25 -15.50
C ASP A 15 24.84 28.14 -16.32
N SER A 16 25.12 26.89 -15.93
CA SER A 16 24.56 25.70 -16.55
C SER A 16 23.16 25.33 -16.04
N GLU A 17 22.61 26.05 -15.05
CA GLU A 17 21.32 25.72 -14.46
C GLU A 17 20.19 25.81 -15.50
N ALA A 18 20.18 26.86 -16.33
CA ALA A 18 19.22 26.99 -17.43
C ALA A 18 19.32 25.83 -18.44
N VAL A 19 20.52 25.31 -18.68
CA VAL A 19 20.76 24.16 -19.57
C VAL A 19 20.17 22.89 -18.96
N TYR A 20 20.44 22.63 -17.68
CA TYR A 20 19.89 21.46 -16.99
C TYR A 20 18.38 21.54 -16.82
N LYS A 21 17.86 22.73 -16.49
CA LYS A 21 16.42 22.95 -16.42
C LYS A 21 15.76 22.60 -17.74
N ARG A 22 16.28 23.10 -18.87
CA ARG A 22 15.78 22.73 -20.19
C ARG A 22 15.95 21.24 -20.49
N LEU A 23 17.10 20.66 -20.16
CA LEU A 23 17.40 19.24 -20.39
C LEU A 23 16.40 18.34 -19.67
N PHE A 24 16.12 18.61 -18.40
CA PHE A 24 15.30 17.74 -17.55
C PHE A 24 13.79 18.02 -17.62
N THR A 25 13.37 19.16 -18.18
CA THR A 25 11.93 19.50 -18.31
C THR A 25 11.42 19.43 -19.74
N LYS A 26 12.14 20.07 -20.67
CA LYS A 26 11.66 20.25 -22.05
C LYS A 26 11.91 19.01 -22.91
N ILE A 27 13.11 18.44 -22.84
CA ILE A 27 13.50 17.29 -23.68
C ILE A 27 12.60 16.07 -23.43
N PRO A 28 12.33 15.63 -22.19
CA PRO A 28 11.44 14.49 -21.98
C PRO A 28 10.00 14.80 -22.39
N THR A 29 9.58 16.06 -22.35
CA THR A 29 8.23 16.45 -22.79
C THR A 29 8.08 16.45 -24.31
N GLU A 30 9.14 16.76 -25.06
CA GLU A 30 9.10 16.84 -26.53
C GLU A 30 9.48 15.53 -27.21
N LEU A 31 10.42 14.76 -26.63
CA LEU A 31 11.07 13.62 -27.28
C LEU A 31 10.76 12.28 -26.60
N TYR A 32 9.76 12.19 -25.71
CA TYR A 32 9.39 10.91 -25.08
C TYR A 32 9.02 9.81 -26.07
N GLN A 33 8.63 10.17 -27.28
CA GLN A 33 8.19 9.22 -28.31
C GLN A 33 9.34 8.50 -29.01
N ASP A 34 10.54 9.07 -28.97
CA ASP A 34 11.73 8.49 -29.59
C ASP A 34 12.38 7.50 -28.60
N PRO A 35 12.33 6.18 -28.87
CA PRO A 35 12.87 5.17 -27.96
C PRO A 35 14.38 5.27 -27.78
N MET A 36 15.11 5.70 -28.81
CA MET A 36 16.57 5.84 -28.75
C MET A 36 16.94 7.02 -27.86
N MET A 37 16.25 8.16 -28.04
CA MET A 37 16.45 9.32 -27.16
C MET A 37 16.09 9.02 -25.71
N ALA A 38 14.99 8.29 -25.48
CA ALA A 38 14.58 7.88 -24.14
C ALA A 38 15.66 7.02 -23.45
N PHE A 39 16.19 6.03 -24.17
CA PHE A 39 17.26 5.15 -23.69
C PHE A 39 18.54 5.92 -23.39
N GLU A 40 19.04 6.70 -24.35
CA GLU A 40 20.27 7.50 -24.19
C GLU A 40 20.13 8.53 -23.05
N PHE A 41 18.94 9.09 -22.84
CA PHE A 41 18.70 10.03 -21.75
C PHE A 41 18.78 9.33 -20.38
N VAL A 42 18.14 8.17 -20.22
CA VAL A 42 18.23 7.40 -18.98
C VAL A 42 19.65 6.90 -18.75
N GLN A 43 20.36 6.43 -19.78
CA GLN A 43 21.77 6.05 -19.68
C GLN A 43 22.65 7.23 -19.26
N PHE A 44 22.47 8.39 -19.87
CA PHE A 44 23.16 9.62 -19.45
C PHE A 44 22.90 9.93 -17.98
N CYS A 45 21.67 9.77 -17.49
CA CYS A 45 21.37 9.96 -16.07
C CYS A 45 22.14 8.96 -15.22
N ARG A 46 22.08 7.67 -15.56
CA ARG A 46 22.75 6.57 -14.84
C ARG A 46 24.26 6.75 -14.75
N GLU A 47 24.90 7.03 -15.88
CA GLU A 47 26.36 7.23 -15.96
C GLU A 47 26.84 8.44 -15.13
N ASN A 48 25.99 9.43 -14.91
CA ASN A 48 26.34 10.67 -14.23
C ASN A 48 25.56 10.88 -12.91
N VAL A 49 24.95 9.84 -12.34
CA VAL A 49 24.07 9.91 -11.15
C VAL A 49 24.67 10.70 -10.01
N LYS A 50 25.95 10.46 -9.70
CA LYS A 50 26.63 11.10 -8.57
C LYS A 50 26.71 12.61 -8.77
N THR A 51 27.26 13.04 -9.90
CA THR A 51 27.38 14.46 -10.26
C THR A 51 26.02 15.11 -10.37
N LEU A 52 25.04 14.44 -10.99
CA LEU A 52 23.68 14.97 -11.13
C LEU A 52 23.00 15.19 -9.77
N SER A 53 23.15 14.24 -8.84
CA SER A 53 22.55 14.34 -7.51
C SER A 53 23.20 15.44 -6.65
N GLU A 54 24.51 15.65 -6.81
CA GLU A 54 25.27 16.63 -6.01
C GLU A 54 25.18 18.05 -6.57
N SER A 55 25.16 18.21 -7.90
CA SER A 55 25.35 19.51 -8.57
C SER A 55 24.13 20.02 -9.37
N VAL A 56 23.12 19.18 -9.60
CA VAL A 56 21.95 19.56 -10.41
C VAL A 56 20.68 19.46 -9.58
N GLY A 57 20.30 20.57 -8.93
CA GLY A 57 19.16 20.61 -8.00
C GLY A 57 17.81 20.19 -8.62
N ILE A 58 17.62 20.39 -9.93
CA ILE A 58 16.39 19.96 -10.62
C ILE A 58 16.33 18.45 -10.89
N PHE A 59 17.44 17.71 -10.76
CA PHE A 59 17.52 16.32 -11.20
C PHE A 59 16.48 15.43 -10.51
N ARG A 60 16.45 15.39 -9.17
CA ARG A 60 15.46 14.59 -8.43
C ARG A 60 14.04 15.09 -8.68
N ARG A 61 13.84 16.41 -8.68
CA ARG A 61 12.54 17.05 -8.95
C ARG A 61 12.04 16.83 -10.39
N SER A 62 12.89 16.38 -11.31
CA SER A 62 12.51 16.12 -12.70
C SER A 62 11.88 14.74 -12.94
N PHE A 63 11.68 13.93 -11.89
CA PHE A 63 11.09 12.60 -12.04
C PHE A 63 9.76 12.58 -12.83
N PRO A 64 8.83 13.57 -12.74
CA PRO A 64 7.61 13.54 -13.55
C PRO A 64 7.92 13.55 -15.06
N SER A 65 8.96 14.27 -15.48
CA SER A 65 9.43 14.28 -16.87
C SER A 65 10.10 12.96 -17.26
N LEU A 66 10.92 12.39 -16.39
CA LEU A 66 11.56 11.09 -16.64
C LEU A 66 10.54 9.96 -16.75
N LEU A 67 9.47 10.01 -15.94
CA LEU A 67 8.36 9.07 -16.01
C LEU A 67 7.62 9.13 -17.36
N LYS A 68 7.68 10.23 -18.13
CA LYS A 68 7.11 10.28 -19.49
C LYS A 68 7.81 9.30 -20.44
N PHE A 69 9.14 9.19 -20.33
CA PHE A 69 9.90 8.20 -21.12
C PHE A 69 9.48 6.78 -20.78
N VAL A 70 9.30 6.48 -19.50
CA VAL A 70 8.90 5.15 -19.01
C VAL A 70 7.45 4.83 -19.36
N ALA A 71 6.55 5.80 -19.19
CA ALA A 71 5.14 5.68 -19.53
C ALA A 71 4.92 5.42 -21.02
N TRP A 72 5.80 5.95 -21.88
CA TRP A 72 5.75 5.71 -23.31
C TRP A 72 6.51 4.44 -23.73
N ASN A 73 7.73 4.21 -23.24
CA ASN A 73 8.63 3.15 -23.70
C ASN A 73 8.82 2.02 -22.67
N SER A 74 7.74 1.66 -21.96
CA SER A 74 7.79 0.80 -20.77
C SER A 74 8.55 -0.51 -20.98
N SER A 75 8.31 -1.23 -22.08
CA SER A 75 8.93 -2.53 -22.33
C SER A 75 10.44 -2.47 -22.55
N SER A 76 10.95 -1.39 -23.15
CA SER A 76 12.37 -1.28 -23.52
C SER A 76 13.20 -0.51 -22.50
N LEU A 77 12.58 0.38 -21.71
CA LEU A 77 13.29 1.28 -20.80
C LEU A 77 13.22 0.86 -19.33
N PHE A 78 12.32 -0.06 -19.00
CA PHE A 78 12.10 -0.51 -17.64
C PHE A 78 13.36 -1.06 -16.94
N PRO A 79 14.21 -1.89 -17.58
CA PRO A 79 15.42 -2.41 -16.95
C PRO A 79 16.36 -1.30 -16.49
N GLU A 80 16.57 -0.27 -17.33
CA GLU A 80 17.45 0.85 -17.03
C GLU A 80 16.84 1.78 -15.99
N PHE A 81 15.52 1.95 -16.01
CA PHE A 81 14.83 2.85 -15.09
C PHE A 81 14.75 2.31 -13.66
N ILE A 82 14.69 0.98 -13.47
CA ILE A 82 14.74 0.38 -12.12
C ILE A 82 15.99 0.82 -11.37
N ASP A 83 17.14 0.86 -12.04
CA ASP A 83 18.41 1.23 -11.41
C ASP A 83 18.49 2.75 -11.12
N LEU A 84 17.75 3.55 -11.89
CA LEU A 84 17.72 5.01 -11.73
C LEU A 84 16.72 5.46 -10.65
N LEU A 85 15.59 4.76 -10.51
CA LEU A 85 14.49 5.17 -9.63
C LEU A 85 14.93 5.45 -8.18
N PRO A 86 15.72 4.58 -7.49
CA PRO A 86 16.15 4.84 -6.12
C PRO A 86 16.87 6.18 -5.92
N VAL A 87 17.61 6.65 -6.93
CA VAL A 87 18.37 7.90 -6.88
C VAL A 87 17.47 9.14 -6.97
N LEU A 88 16.33 8.99 -7.66
CA LEU A 88 15.36 10.07 -7.86
C LEU A 88 14.45 10.27 -6.64
N ILE A 89 14.37 9.29 -5.75
CA ILE A 89 13.55 9.36 -4.55
C ILE A 89 14.22 10.31 -3.57
N ASP A 90 13.45 11.27 -3.11
CA ASP A 90 13.85 12.28 -2.15
C ASP A 90 12.79 12.38 -1.05
N TYR A 91 13.18 12.80 0.14
CA TYR A 91 12.27 12.97 1.27
C TYR A 91 11.13 13.94 0.92
N ASP A 92 11.47 15.09 0.31
CA ASP A 92 10.51 16.17 0.07
C ASP A 92 9.50 15.83 -1.04
N THR A 93 9.82 14.89 -1.93
CA THR A 93 8.97 14.52 -3.06
C THR A 93 8.52 13.05 -3.05
N ALA A 94 8.75 12.34 -1.95
CA ALA A 94 8.46 10.92 -1.82
C ALA A 94 6.97 10.59 -2.05
N ILE A 95 6.07 11.37 -1.43
CA ILE A 95 4.64 11.18 -1.55
C ILE A 95 4.19 11.44 -2.99
N GLU A 96 4.64 12.54 -3.58
CA GLU A 96 4.35 12.90 -4.97
C GLU A 96 4.86 11.85 -5.96
N MET A 97 6.05 11.27 -5.72
CA MET A 97 6.59 10.16 -6.49
C MET A 97 5.70 8.91 -6.39
N LEU A 98 5.28 8.54 -5.17
CA LEU A 98 4.39 7.40 -4.97
C LEU A 98 3.09 7.55 -5.76
N HIS A 99 2.44 8.72 -5.69
CA HIS A 99 1.25 9.01 -6.51
C HIS A 99 1.55 8.92 -8.00
N SER A 100 2.67 9.49 -8.46
CA SER A 100 3.04 9.50 -9.88
C SER A 100 3.35 8.10 -10.43
N LEU A 101 3.91 7.20 -9.61
CA LEU A 101 4.09 5.79 -9.97
C LEU A 101 2.76 5.05 -10.08
N LEU A 102 1.82 5.32 -9.16
CA LEU A 102 0.46 4.74 -9.20
C LEU A 102 -0.33 5.22 -10.41
N ASP A 103 -0.14 6.47 -10.80
CA ASP A 103 -0.84 7.14 -11.89
C ASP A 103 -0.09 7.04 -13.23
N LEU A 104 0.98 6.25 -13.31
CA LEU A 104 1.78 6.08 -14.52
C LEU A 104 0.93 5.61 -15.73
N PRO A 105 -0.05 4.70 -15.59
CA PRO A 105 -0.95 4.36 -16.70
C PRO A 105 -1.81 5.54 -17.14
N CYS A 106 -2.24 6.40 -16.22
CA CYS A 106 -2.96 7.63 -16.53
C CYS A 106 -2.06 8.63 -17.28
N LEU A 107 -0.78 8.72 -16.91
CA LEU A 107 0.22 9.52 -17.64
C LEU A 107 0.36 9.01 -19.09
N THR A 108 0.45 7.70 -19.30
CA THR A 108 0.48 7.11 -20.65
C THR A 108 -0.73 7.52 -21.48
N VAL A 109 -1.94 7.50 -20.89
CA VAL A 109 -3.15 7.95 -21.57
C VAL A 109 -3.09 9.45 -21.90
N ALA A 110 -2.68 10.28 -20.95
CA ALA A 110 -2.58 11.73 -21.14
C ALA A 110 -1.59 12.11 -22.25
N LEU A 111 -0.44 11.42 -22.34
CA LEU A 111 0.54 11.61 -23.41
C LEU A 111 -0.01 11.22 -24.79
N ASP A 112 -0.81 10.15 -24.88
CA ASP A 112 -1.42 9.71 -26.15
C ASP A 112 -2.54 10.68 -26.58
N ALA A 113 -3.31 11.19 -25.62
CA ALA A 113 -4.29 12.24 -25.88
C ALA A 113 -3.64 13.55 -26.34
N GLN A 114 -2.52 13.95 -25.72
CA GLN A 114 -1.76 15.13 -26.12
C GLN A 114 -1.25 14.99 -27.56
N LEU A 115 -0.67 13.84 -27.94
CA LEU A 115 -0.20 13.58 -29.29
C LEU A 115 -1.33 13.70 -30.34
N ARG A 116 -2.49 13.09 -30.05
CA ARG A 116 -3.67 13.14 -30.95
C ARG A 116 -4.27 14.55 -31.05
N SER A 117 -4.14 15.34 -29.99
CA SER A 117 -4.66 16.70 -29.98
C SER A 117 -3.88 17.63 -30.92
N VAL A 118 -2.56 17.42 -31.07
CA VAL A 118 -1.70 18.19 -31.98
C VAL A 118 -1.98 17.84 -33.44
N SER A 119 -2.29 16.57 -33.72
CA SER A 119 -2.59 16.10 -35.08
C SER A 119 -4.00 16.45 -35.57
N SER A 120 -4.90 16.90 -34.70
CA SER A 120 -6.29 17.26 -35.07
C SER A 120 -6.44 18.76 -35.31
N VAL A 121 -6.38 19.15 -36.59
CA VAL A 121 -6.73 20.50 -37.07
C VAL A 121 -8.24 20.67 -36.96
N SER A 122 -8.75 21.14 -35.83
CA SER A 122 -10.18 21.52 -35.72
C SER A 122 -10.33 22.81 -34.94
N GLU A 123 -10.67 23.87 -35.67
CA GLU A 123 -11.03 25.22 -35.19
C GLU A 123 -12.44 25.29 -34.58
N LYS A 124 -12.96 24.20 -34.00
CA LYS A 124 -14.26 24.26 -33.32
C LYS A 124 -14.06 24.71 -31.88
N GLY A 125 -14.57 25.91 -31.58
CA GLY A 125 -14.70 26.41 -30.22
C GLY A 125 -15.32 25.34 -29.34
N THR A 126 -14.65 25.02 -28.23
CA THR A 126 -15.08 23.97 -27.30
C THR A 126 -16.36 24.45 -26.64
N ASP A 127 -17.49 23.80 -26.91
CA ASP A 127 -18.73 24.07 -26.18
C ASP A 127 -18.55 23.59 -24.74
N THR A 128 -18.19 24.53 -23.85
CA THR A 128 -17.86 24.28 -22.45
C THR A 128 -19.07 23.86 -21.61
N SER A 129 -20.27 23.84 -22.20
CA SER A 129 -21.50 23.42 -21.51
C SER A 129 -21.68 21.90 -21.46
N ARG A 130 -21.02 21.14 -22.32
CA ARG A 130 -21.20 19.69 -22.47
C ARG A 130 -20.07 18.88 -21.80
N LYS A 131 -20.43 17.82 -21.05
CA LYS A 131 -19.46 16.86 -20.49
C LYS A 131 -18.66 16.20 -21.64
N PRO A 132 -17.31 16.20 -21.58
CA PRO A 132 -16.49 15.57 -22.61
C PRO A 132 -16.79 14.08 -22.71
N THR A 133 -16.77 13.56 -23.94
CA THR A 133 -17.09 12.15 -24.24
C THR A 133 -15.86 11.26 -24.33
N ASN A 134 -14.68 11.86 -24.49
CA ASN A 134 -13.41 11.16 -24.63
C ASN A 134 -12.27 11.99 -24.01
N CYS A 135 -11.13 11.33 -23.79
CA CYS A 135 -9.97 11.94 -23.17
C CYS A 135 -9.45 13.20 -23.92
N THR A 136 -9.48 13.20 -25.26
CA THR A 136 -8.95 14.33 -26.06
C THR A 136 -9.82 15.60 -25.98
N GLU A 137 -11.13 15.44 -25.80
CA GLU A 137 -12.05 16.54 -25.48
C GLU A 137 -11.82 17.04 -24.06
N ALA A 138 -11.67 16.11 -23.09
CA ALA A 138 -11.42 16.45 -21.70
C ALA A 138 -10.12 17.24 -21.53
N LEU A 139 -9.06 16.91 -22.27
CA LEU A 139 -7.78 17.63 -22.26
C LEU A 139 -7.94 19.13 -22.60
N ARG A 140 -8.89 19.47 -23.47
CA ARG A 140 -9.17 20.87 -23.87
C ARG A 140 -10.20 21.54 -22.96
N HIS A 141 -10.93 20.77 -22.17
CA HIS A 141 -12.04 21.25 -21.37
C HIS A 141 -11.56 21.97 -20.09
N PRO A 142 -12.02 23.21 -19.80
CA PRO A 142 -11.53 24.00 -18.66
C PRO A 142 -11.62 23.29 -17.30
N HIS A 143 -12.69 22.53 -17.08
CA HIS A 143 -12.92 21.79 -15.82
C HIS A 143 -11.86 20.71 -15.52
N TYR A 144 -11.26 20.10 -16.55
CA TYR A 144 -10.28 19.02 -16.39
C TYR A 144 -8.84 19.50 -16.58
N ARG A 145 -8.67 20.76 -17.03
CA ARG A 145 -7.37 21.33 -17.42
C ARG A 145 -6.33 21.23 -16.30
N SER A 146 -6.71 21.48 -15.04
CA SER A 146 -5.79 21.40 -13.90
C SER A 146 -5.26 19.98 -13.68
N MET A 147 -6.10 18.95 -13.84
CA MET A 147 -5.72 17.55 -13.70
C MET A 147 -4.72 17.14 -14.79
N PHE A 148 -4.98 17.53 -16.03
CA PHE A 148 -4.04 17.26 -17.14
C PHE A 148 -2.73 18.05 -16.99
N MET A 149 -2.79 19.30 -16.53
CA MET A 149 -1.58 20.09 -16.25
C MET A 149 -0.74 19.47 -15.13
N TYR A 150 -1.39 18.95 -14.09
CA TYR A 150 -0.70 18.27 -13.01
C TYR A 150 -0.07 16.96 -13.50
N ILE A 151 -0.81 16.09 -14.18
CA ILE A 151 -0.25 14.79 -14.60
C ILE A 151 0.87 14.94 -15.64
N LEU A 152 0.77 15.95 -16.53
CA LEU A 152 1.77 16.25 -17.56
C LEU A 152 2.88 17.20 -17.08
N ARG A 153 2.90 17.58 -15.80
CA ARG A 153 3.86 18.55 -15.27
C ARG A 153 5.31 18.12 -15.53
N PRO A 154 6.24 19.06 -15.74
CA PRO A 154 7.62 18.71 -16.02
C PRO A 154 8.46 18.47 -14.75
N GLU A 155 8.02 19.00 -13.62
CA GLU A 155 8.79 19.03 -12.38
C GLU A 155 7.87 18.82 -11.17
N ALA A 156 8.44 18.25 -10.12
CA ALA A 156 7.81 18.01 -8.83
C ALA A 156 7.76 19.29 -7.97
N GLY A 157 7.04 19.21 -6.85
CA GLY A 157 6.82 20.31 -5.91
C GLY A 157 5.60 21.16 -6.24
N THR A 158 4.63 20.60 -6.98
CA THR A 158 3.35 21.28 -7.29
C THR A 158 2.17 20.82 -6.42
N GLY A 159 2.39 19.83 -5.55
CA GLY A 159 1.40 19.20 -4.69
C GLY A 159 1.60 17.68 -4.64
N ASP A 160 0.89 17.02 -3.73
CA ASP A 160 1.07 15.58 -3.48
C ASP A 160 0.31 14.70 -4.48
N THR A 161 -0.91 15.09 -4.87
CA THR A 161 -1.80 14.28 -5.71
C THR A 161 -2.75 15.13 -6.56
N ILE A 162 -3.43 14.48 -7.51
CA ILE A 162 -4.45 15.09 -8.38
C ILE A 162 -5.75 15.27 -7.58
N ASP A 163 -6.22 16.50 -7.45
CA ASP A 163 -7.55 16.77 -6.91
C ASP A 163 -8.63 16.12 -7.80
N ARG A 164 -9.60 15.44 -7.16
CA ARG A 164 -10.70 14.70 -7.82
C ARG A 164 -10.23 13.68 -8.87
N LEU A 165 -9.20 12.92 -8.55
CA LEU A 165 -8.64 11.87 -9.41
C LEU A 165 -9.67 10.87 -9.98
N ASN A 166 -10.78 10.61 -9.28
CA ASN A 166 -11.89 9.82 -9.80
C ASN A 166 -12.47 10.40 -11.11
N LEU A 167 -12.60 11.72 -11.21
CA LEU A 167 -13.09 12.40 -12.41
C LEU A 167 -12.09 12.28 -13.57
N LEU A 168 -10.80 12.31 -13.26
CA LEU A 168 -9.77 12.02 -14.26
C LEU A 168 -9.93 10.58 -14.76
N HIS A 169 -10.02 9.59 -13.87
CA HIS A 169 -10.22 8.19 -14.27
C HIS A 169 -11.43 7.99 -15.18
N GLU A 170 -12.55 8.66 -14.91
CA GLU A 170 -13.75 8.61 -15.77
C GLU A 170 -13.46 9.04 -17.20
N VAL A 171 -12.76 10.17 -17.39
CA VAL A 171 -12.50 10.71 -18.73
C VAL A 171 -11.35 10.02 -19.46
N LEU A 172 -10.52 9.25 -18.75
CA LEU A 172 -9.46 8.44 -19.34
C LEU A 172 -9.94 7.02 -19.72
N LEU A 173 -11.12 6.59 -19.25
CA LEU A 173 -11.54 5.18 -19.29
C LEU A 173 -11.60 4.58 -20.72
N ASP A 174 -11.90 5.40 -21.72
CA ASP A 174 -11.96 5.01 -23.14
C ASP A 174 -10.61 4.51 -23.69
N MET A 175 -9.51 4.77 -22.97
CA MET A 175 -8.15 4.43 -23.36
C MET A 175 -7.49 3.36 -22.47
N ALA A 176 -8.20 2.82 -21.47
CA ALA A 176 -7.65 1.91 -20.46
C ALA A 176 -7.09 0.60 -21.04
N GLU A 177 -7.73 0.06 -22.08
CA GLU A 177 -7.37 -1.22 -22.70
C GLU A 177 -6.30 -1.10 -23.78
N ARG A 178 -5.78 0.10 -24.03
CA ARG A 178 -4.74 0.30 -25.06
C ARG A 178 -3.48 -0.48 -24.68
N PRO A 179 -2.82 -1.17 -25.64
CA PRO A 179 -1.67 -2.03 -25.33
C PRO A 179 -0.57 -1.33 -24.54
N ARG A 180 -0.25 -0.07 -24.88
CA ARG A 180 0.77 0.72 -24.17
C ARG A 180 0.39 1.00 -22.71
N VAL A 181 -0.88 1.26 -22.45
CA VAL A 181 -1.42 1.54 -21.10
C VAL A 181 -1.36 0.27 -20.26
N VAL A 182 -1.77 -0.86 -20.82
CA VAL A 182 -1.69 -2.17 -20.16
C VAL A 182 -0.24 -2.56 -19.88
N GLN A 183 0.68 -2.39 -20.84
CA GLN A 183 2.11 -2.65 -20.67
C GLN A 183 2.73 -1.75 -19.58
N CYS A 184 2.37 -0.47 -19.57
CA CYS A 184 2.82 0.45 -18.53
C CYS A 184 2.29 0.03 -17.14
N ALA A 185 1.04 -0.41 -17.05
CA ALA A 185 0.45 -0.88 -15.79
C ALA A 185 1.15 -2.14 -15.24
N GLN A 186 1.70 -3.00 -16.11
CA GLN A 186 2.40 -4.22 -15.69
C GLN A 186 3.71 -3.94 -14.94
N ILE A 187 4.41 -2.84 -15.24
CA ILE A 187 5.69 -2.52 -14.59
C ILE A 187 5.52 -1.79 -13.25
N VAL A 188 4.38 -1.12 -13.04
CA VAL A 188 4.12 -0.29 -11.84
C VAL A 188 4.28 -1.08 -10.53
N PRO A 189 3.73 -2.30 -10.35
CA PRO A 189 3.94 -3.07 -9.11
C PRO A 189 5.42 -3.32 -8.78
N ILE A 190 6.28 -3.45 -9.80
CA ILE A 190 7.71 -3.65 -9.61
C ILE A 190 8.39 -2.33 -9.24
N LEU A 191 8.05 -1.24 -9.92
CA LEU A 191 8.54 0.10 -9.57
C LEU A 191 8.13 0.50 -8.14
N LEU A 192 6.92 0.14 -7.70
CA LEU A 192 6.48 0.35 -6.32
C LEU A 192 7.32 -0.44 -5.32
N GLN A 193 7.70 -1.69 -5.64
CA GLN A 193 8.61 -2.46 -4.77
C GLN A 193 9.97 -1.79 -4.68
N VAL A 194 10.53 -1.32 -5.80
CA VAL A 194 11.81 -0.57 -5.82
C VAL A 194 11.69 0.72 -5.00
N PHE A 195 10.59 1.45 -5.16
CA PHE A 195 10.31 2.67 -4.40
C PHE A 195 10.28 2.40 -2.90
N PHE A 196 9.50 1.40 -2.45
CA PHE A 196 9.39 1.10 -1.03
C PHE A 196 10.70 0.56 -0.46
N ASN A 197 11.46 -0.25 -1.21
CA ASN A 197 12.77 -0.71 -0.75
C ASN A 197 13.76 0.45 -0.56
N ALA A 198 13.73 1.45 -1.44
CA ALA A 198 14.61 2.61 -1.35
C ALA A 198 14.20 3.56 -0.21
N ILE A 199 12.89 3.83 -0.07
CA ILE A 199 12.40 4.81 0.92
C ILE A 199 12.56 4.30 2.36
N THR A 200 12.50 2.97 2.57
CA THR A 200 12.67 2.38 3.90
C THR A 200 14.07 2.56 4.48
N GLU A 201 15.06 2.93 3.66
CA GLU A 201 16.43 3.21 4.12
C GLU A 201 16.54 4.54 4.90
N PHE A 202 15.60 5.47 4.70
CA PHE A 202 15.70 6.81 5.31
C PHE A 202 14.37 7.40 5.83
N ALA A 203 13.23 6.76 5.58
CA ALA A 203 11.94 7.29 6.02
C ALA A 203 11.83 7.34 7.55
N ASP A 204 11.39 8.48 8.06
CA ASP A 204 11.09 8.70 9.46
C ASP A 204 9.60 8.48 9.76
N GLY A 205 9.20 8.60 11.03
CA GLY A 205 7.81 8.42 11.46
C GLY A 205 6.79 9.27 10.68
N PRO A 206 6.99 10.60 10.55
CA PRO A 206 6.13 11.46 9.74
C PRO A 206 5.95 10.99 8.30
N LEU A 207 7.04 10.64 7.60
CA LEU A 207 6.94 10.15 6.22
C LEU A 207 6.27 8.78 6.16
N ILE A 208 6.58 7.86 7.07
CA ILE A 208 5.94 6.53 7.15
C ILE A 208 4.42 6.67 7.36
N ASN A 209 3.99 7.58 8.24
CA ASN A 209 2.57 7.87 8.45
C ASN A 209 1.88 8.30 7.15
N GLN A 210 2.48 9.24 6.42
CA GLN A 210 1.93 9.70 5.14
C GLN A 210 1.87 8.56 4.10
N LEU A 211 2.92 7.74 3.99
CA LEU A 211 2.95 6.59 3.08
C LEU A 211 1.80 5.60 3.36
N VAL A 212 1.50 5.35 4.63
CA VAL A 212 0.41 4.45 5.04
C VAL A 212 -0.95 5.03 4.68
N LEU A 213 -1.15 6.34 4.88
CA LEU A 213 -2.39 7.00 4.46
C LEU A 213 -2.60 6.88 2.95
N VAL A 214 -1.54 7.07 2.16
CA VAL A 214 -1.58 6.86 0.70
C VAL A 214 -1.93 5.41 0.37
N ILE A 215 -1.32 4.42 1.05
CA ILE A 215 -1.65 3.00 0.86
C ILE A 215 -3.15 2.74 1.10
N LEU A 216 -3.70 3.23 2.22
CA LEU A 216 -5.09 3.01 2.59
C LEU A 216 -6.05 3.67 1.58
N GLU A 217 -5.84 4.94 1.25
CA GLU A 217 -6.68 5.70 0.33
C GLU A 217 -6.60 5.14 -1.11
N ARG A 218 -5.37 5.06 -1.65
CA ARG A 218 -5.14 4.68 -3.05
C ARG A 218 -5.53 3.23 -3.32
N SER A 219 -5.58 2.36 -2.31
CA SER A 219 -6.04 0.97 -2.49
C SER A 219 -7.46 0.84 -3.06
N SER A 220 -8.31 1.88 -2.90
CA SER A 220 -9.65 1.98 -3.53
C SER A 220 -9.64 2.71 -4.87
N LEU A 221 -8.71 3.65 -5.04
CA LEU A 221 -8.76 4.67 -6.08
C LEU A 221 -7.70 4.43 -7.16
N LEU A 222 -7.60 3.21 -7.69
CA LEU A 222 -6.68 2.92 -8.80
C LEU A 222 -7.41 3.00 -10.14
N TYR A 223 -6.66 3.36 -11.19
CA TYR A 223 -7.19 3.37 -12.54
C TYR A 223 -7.62 1.95 -12.97
N ASN A 224 -8.77 1.85 -13.62
CA ASN A 224 -9.42 0.55 -13.85
C ASN A 224 -8.79 -0.17 -15.06
N ILE A 225 -7.77 -0.98 -14.79
CA ILE A 225 -7.09 -1.84 -15.77
C ILE A 225 -7.14 -3.29 -15.25
N PRO A 226 -7.37 -4.30 -16.12
CA PRO A 226 -7.35 -5.70 -15.72
C PRO A 226 -6.09 -6.08 -14.93
N ASN A 227 -6.25 -6.79 -13.81
CA ASN A 227 -5.21 -7.25 -12.87
C ASN A 227 -4.37 -6.17 -12.17
N PHE A 228 -4.31 -4.94 -12.69
CA PHE A 228 -3.49 -3.86 -12.14
C PHE A 228 -3.82 -3.57 -10.68
N LYS A 229 -5.12 -3.44 -10.35
CA LYS A 229 -5.58 -3.19 -8.99
C LYS A 229 -5.14 -4.28 -8.01
N ALA A 230 -5.26 -5.56 -8.40
CA ALA A 230 -4.90 -6.68 -7.55
C ALA A 230 -3.40 -6.72 -7.28
N GLU A 231 -2.55 -6.47 -8.28
CA GLU A 231 -1.10 -6.46 -8.13
C GLU A 231 -0.60 -5.28 -7.27
N VAL A 232 -1.15 -4.08 -7.46
CA VAL A 232 -0.80 -2.92 -6.61
C VAL A 232 -1.24 -3.18 -5.17
N GLN A 233 -2.45 -3.70 -4.96
CA GLN A 233 -2.92 -4.06 -3.62
C GLN A 233 -2.06 -5.14 -2.96
N ARG A 234 -1.49 -6.08 -3.73
CA ARG A 234 -0.54 -7.07 -3.21
C ARG A 234 0.73 -6.39 -2.70
N VAL A 235 1.28 -5.43 -3.45
CA VAL A 235 2.45 -4.64 -3.00
C VAL A 235 2.12 -3.82 -1.76
N PHE A 236 0.99 -3.09 -1.77
CA PHE A 236 0.52 -2.33 -0.60
C PHE A 236 0.37 -3.20 0.64
N SER A 237 -0.20 -4.41 0.49
CA SER A 237 -0.37 -5.36 1.59
C SER A 237 0.96 -5.75 2.21
N SER A 238 1.99 -6.05 1.41
CA SER A 238 3.31 -6.43 1.93
C SER A 238 4.04 -5.23 2.53
N GLN A 239 3.94 -4.05 1.90
CA GLN A 239 4.68 -2.87 2.34
C GLN A 239 4.09 -2.25 3.61
N LEU A 240 2.78 -2.33 3.81
CA LEU A 240 2.14 -1.94 5.07
C LEU A 240 2.82 -2.63 6.27
N LEU A 241 3.09 -3.94 6.17
CA LEU A 241 3.75 -4.67 7.26
C LEU A 241 5.17 -4.19 7.53
N VAL A 242 5.92 -3.89 6.47
CA VAL A 242 7.29 -3.35 6.57
C VAL A 242 7.26 -1.99 7.28
N LEU A 243 6.37 -1.11 6.87
CA LEU A 243 6.20 0.22 7.46
C LEU A 243 5.76 0.14 8.93
N CYS A 244 4.79 -0.70 9.27
CA CYS A 244 4.38 -0.92 10.66
C CYS A 244 5.53 -1.47 11.52
N LYS A 245 6.43 -2.29 10.95
CA LYS A 245 7.59 -2.82 11.66
C LYS A 245 8.65 -1.75 11.91
N LEU A 246 8.88 -0.86 10.93
CA LEU A 246 9.83 0.24 11.05
C LEU A 246 9.35 1.31 12.03
N HIS A 247 8.04 1.59 12.04
CA HIS A 247 7.43 2.59 12.92
C HIS A 247 6.16 2.05 13.59
N PRO A 248 6.25 1.20 14.63
CA PRO A 248 5.09 0.64 15.33
C PRO A 248 4.11 1.67 15.90
N ALA A 249 4.61 2.85 16.28
CA ALA A 249 3.80 3.96 16.79
C ALA A 249 2.74 4.45 15.77
N LEU A 250 2.91 4.15 14.49
CA LEU A 250 1.93 4.35 13.41
C LEU A 250 0.51 3.93 13.81
N ILE A 251 0.36 2.78 14.48
CA ILE A 251 -0.97 2.26 14.84
C ILE A 251 -1.69 3.19 15.83
N VAL A 252 -0.93 3.85 16.71
CA VAL A 252 -1.47 4.83 17.65
C VAL A 252 -1.71 6.17 16.94
N GLU A 253 -0.75 6.60 16.13
CA GLU A 253 -0.75 7.91 15.45
C GLU A 253 -1.84 8.02 14.38
N GLN A 254 -2.09 6.96 13.61
CA GLN A 254 -3.08 6.90 12.53
C GLN A 254 -4.34 6.11 12.94
N SER A 255 -4.63 6.05 14.24
CA SER A 255 -5.70 5.20 14.76
C SER A 255 -7.07 5.55 14.20
N LYS A 256 -7.34 6.83 13.92
CA LYS A 256 -8.61 7.27 13.34
C LYS A 256 -8.80 6.67 11.94
N GLU A 257 -7.81 6.82 11.08
CA GLU A 257 -7.83 6.39 9.69
C GLU A 257 -7.84 4.86 9.59
N LEU A 258 -7.13 4.18 10.50
CA LEU A 258 -7.17 2.72 10.62
C LEU A 258 -8.54 2.21 11.08
N LEU A 259 -9.19 2.87 12.05
CA LEU A 259 -10.54 2.55 12.50
C LEU A 259 -11.57 2.75 11.39
N GLU A 260 -11.49 3.88 10.67
CA GLU A 260 -12.35 4.17 9.51
C GLU A 260 -12.18 3.10 8.42
N PHE A 261 -10.95 2.69 8.14
CA PHE A 261 -10.66 1.64 7.18
C PHE A 261 -11.20 0.27 7.62
N CYS A 262 -11.03 -0.10 8.90
CA CYS A 262 -11.53 -1.36 9.46
C CYS A 262 -13.05 -1.41 9.56
N GLY A 263 -13.72 -0.28 9.79
CA GLY A 263 -15.19 -0.19 9.89
C GLY A 263 -15.91 -0.36 8.56
N ALA A 264 -15.22 -0.22 7.43
CA ALA A 264 -15.82 -0.34 6.09
C ALA A 264 -15.72 -1.78 5.54
N VAL A 265 -16.79 -2.57 5.71
CA VAL A 265 -16.89 -3.97 5.25
C VAL A 265 -16.62 -4.14 3.75
N SER A 266 -16.88 -3.10 2.95
CA SER A 266 -16.56 -3.09 1.51
C SER A 266 -15.06 -3.25 1.21
N ASN A 267 -14.17 -2.89 2.16
CA ASN A 267 -12.73 -3.12 2.02
C ASN A 267 -12.37 -4.61 2.01
N ILE A 268 -13.19 -5.47 2.64
CA ILE A 268 -12.94 -6.90 2.67
C ILE A 268 -13.15 -7.50 1.27
N ASN A 269 -14.26 -7.14 0.61
CA ASN A 269 -14.66 -7.71 -0.67
C ASN A 269 -13.65 -7.43 -1.80
N HIS A 270 -12.95 -6.31 -1.72
CA HIS A 270 -12.08 -5.84 -2.80
C HIS A 270 -10.60 -5.77 -2.45
N LYS A 271 -10.25 -5.94 -1.17
CA LYS A 271 -8.88 -5.70 -0.65
C LYS A 271 -8.55 -6.60 0.54
N GLU A 272 -9.10 -7.82 0.57
CA GLU A 272 -9.03 -8.72 1.72
C GLU A 272 -7.61 -8.89 2.29
N ASN A 273 -6.59 -9.02 1.44
CA ASN A 273 -5.20 -9.15 1.88
C ASN A 273 -4.70 -7.91 2.63
N LEU A 274 -4.96 -6.71 2.12
CA LEU A 274 -4.56 -5.47 2.78
C LEU A 274 -5.31 -5.33 4.10
N PHE A 275 -6.60 -5.62 4.09
CA PHE A 275 -7.47 -5.58 5.27
C PHE A 275 -7.01 -6.53 6.37
N THR A 276 -6.66 -7.77 6.00
CA THR A 276 -6.13 -8.77 6.92
C THR A 276 -4.81 -8.30 7.56
N HIS A 277 -3.93 -7.65 6.79
CA HIS A 277 -2.68 -7.12 7.32
C HIS A 277 -2.87 -5.89 8.21
N VAL A 278 -3.85 -5.03 7.94
CA VAL A 278 -4.23 -3.93 8.84
C VAL A 278 -4.71 -4.48 10.18
N ILE A 279 -5.64 -5.44 10.17
CA ILE A 279 -6.13 -6.09 11.41
C ILE A 279 -4.98 -6.73 12.18
N TRP A 280 -4.13 -7.50 11.48
CA TRP A 280 -2.97 -8.12 12.10
C TRP A 280 -2.04 -7.09 12.74
N ALA A 281 -1.74 -5.99 12.05
CA ALA A 281 -0.86 -4.94 12.55
C ALA A 281 -1.45 -4.23 13.79
N ILE A 282 -2.77 -4.00 13.82
CA ILE A 282 -3.47 -3.51 15.02
C ILE A 282 -3.27 -4.50 16.17
N GLY A 283 -3.49 -5.79 15.92
CA GLY A 283 -3.28 -6.83 16.93
C GLY A 283 -1.85 -6.91 17.44
N GLU A 284 -0.85 -6.72 16.57
CA GLU A 284 0.55 -6.80 16.94
C GLU A 284 1.02 -5.56 17.70
N TYR A 285 0.79 -4.37 17.16
CA TYR A 285 1.46 -3.15 17.62
C TYR A 285 0.63 -2.26 18.56
N THR A 286 -0.67 -2.54 18.77
CA THR A 286 -1.47 -1.83 19.78
C THR A 286 -1.06 -2.29 21.19
N SER A 287 0.05 -1.74 21.69
CA SER A 287 0.63 -2.07 23.00
C SER A 287 1.48 -0.92 23.54
N LEU A 288 1.44 -0.74 24.87
CA LEU A 288 2.32 0.17 25.62
C LEU A 288 3.82 -0.11 25.42
N SER A 289 4.17 -1.34 25.03
CA SER A 289 5.57 -1.72 24.75
C SER A 289 6.13 -1.05 23.49
N TYR A 290 5.27 -0.66 22.55
CA TYR A 290 5.66 -0.02 21.29
C TYR A 290 5.44 1.49 21.32
N ASP A 291 4.36 1.96 21.95
CA ASP A 291 4.10 3.40 22.12
C ASP A 291 3.45 3.67 23.48
N ARG A 292 4.08 4.55 24.27
CA ARG A 292 3.60 4.94 25.60
C ARG A 292 2.28 5.72 25.56
N ARG A 293 1.92 6.30 24.42
CA ARG A 293 0.64 7.01 24.22
C ARG A 293 -0.52 6.05 24.00
N CYS A 294 -0.26 4.75 23.80
CA CYS A 294 -1.32 3.74 23.65
C CYS A 294 -2.19 3.68 24.93
N THR A 295 -3.44 4.09 24.83
CA THR A 295 -4.37 4.08 25.98
C THR A 295 -5.29 2.87 25.97
N VAL A 296 -5.85 2.54 27.14
CA VAL A 296 -6.90 1.50 27.25
C VAL A 296 -8.13 1.87 26.41
N GLU A 297 -8.48 3.17 26.35
CA GLU A 297 -9.58 3.65 25.51
C GLU A 297 -9.34 3.34 24.02
N GLN A 298 -8.10 3.51 23.54
CA GLN A 298 -7.74 3.21 22.16
C GLN A 298 -7.80 1.70 21.86
N ILE A 299 -7.31 0.86 22.79
CA ILE A 299 -7.44 -0.61 22.71
C ILE A 299 -8.93 -0.98 22.59
N THR A 300 -9.78 -0.40 23.43
CA THR A 300 -11.23 -0.65 23.43
C THR A 300 -11.89 -0.21 22.13
N LYS A 301 -11.51 0.94 21.55
CA LYS A 301 -12.05 1.40 20.24
C LYS A 301 -11.73 0.43 19.11
N PHE A 302 -10.46 0.02 18.98
CA PHE A 302 -10.07 -1.00 18.00
C PHE A 302 -10.81 -2.31 18.23
N PHE A 303 -10.93 -2.72 19.49
CA PHE A 303 -11.66 -3.92 19.85
C PHE A 303 -13.12 -3.86 19.40
N GLU A 304 -13.84 -2.78 19.70
CA GLU A 304 -15.26 -2.64 19.39
C GLU A 304 -15.53 -2.61 17.89
N THR A 305 -14.69 -1.91 17.11
CA THR A 305 -14.79 -1.92 15.64
C THR A 305 -14.60 -3.33 15.07
N LEU A 306 -13.59 -4.05 15.54
CA LEU A 306 -13.29 -5.41 15.07
C LEU A 306 -14.29 -6.45 15.60
N GLU A 307 -14.85 -6.24 16.77
CA GLU A 307 -15.90 -7.08 17.35
C GLU A 307 -17.20 -6.95 16.55
N ALA A 308 -17.60 -5.72 16.20
CA ALA A 308 -18.76 -5.47 15.35
C ALA A 308 -18.61 -6.19 14.00
N LEU A 309 -17.40 -6.16 13.43
CA LEU A 309 -17.09 -6.88 12.20
C LEU A 309 -17.22 -8.40 12.36
N LEU A 310 -16.61 -8.98 13.40
CA LEU A 310 -16.72 -10.44 13.63
C LEU A 310 -18.17 -10.85 13.89
N PHE A 311 -18.95 -10.00 14.57
CA PHE A 311 -20.38 -10.21 14.75
C PHE A 311 -21.11 -10.24 13.41
N GLU A 312 -20.86 -9.29 12.51
CA GLU A 312 -21.48 -9.28 11.17
C GLU A 312 -21.14 -10.54 10.35
N ILE A 313 -19.85 -10.96 10.38
CA ILE A 313 -19.39 -12.19 9.72
C ILE A 313 -20.09 -13.42 10.30
N THR A 314 -20.21 -13.51 11.63
CA THR A 314 -20.78 -14.68 12.29
C THR A 314 -22.31 -14.74 12.27
N GLN A 315 -22.97 -13.60 12.04
CA GLN A 315 -24.43 -13.47 11.94
C GLN A 315 -24.96 -13.49 10.51
N LEU A 316 -24.10 -13.77 9.52
CA LEU A 316 -24.48 -13.86 8.11
C LEU A 316 -25.76 -14.70 7.94
N ARG A 317 -26.85 -14.03 7.58
CA ARG A 317 -28.12 -14.67 7.21
C ARG A 317 -28.03 -15.16 5.76
N ALA A 318 -28.75 -16.24 5.46
CA ALA A 318 -28.94 -16.77 4.12
C ALA A 318 -29.61 -15.71 3.21
N SER A 319 -28.82 -14.78 2.68
CA SER A 319 -29.24 -13.85 1.63
C SER A 319 -28.41 -14.16 0.39
N ALA A 320 -29.04 -14.08 -0.78
CA ALA A 320 -28.45 -14.39 -2.07
C ALA A 320 -27.34 -13.39 -2.43
N GLY A 321 -26.12 -13.64 -1.92
CA GLY A 321 -24.96 -12.76 -2.10
C GLY A 321 -24.02 -12.73 -0.89
N VAL A 322 -23.86 -13.85 -0.17
CA VAL A 322 -22.98 -13.91 1.02
C VAL A 322 -21.53 -13.64 0.57
N PRO A 323 -20.85 -12.61 1.13
CA PRO A 323 -19.44 -12.41 0.86
C PRO A 323 -18.65 -13.62 1.37
N LYS A 324 -17.84 -14.23 0.51
CA LYS A 324 -16.94 -15.31 0.92
C LYS A 324 -15.72 -14.67 1.60
N TYR A 325 -15.68 -14.72 2.93
CA TYR A 325 -14.51 -14.35 3.72
C TYR A 325 -13.51 -15.51 3.73
N SER A 326 -12.20 -15.27 3.68
CA SER A 326 -11.23 -16.37 3.83
C SER A 326 -11.14 -16.84 5.28
N PRO A 327 -10.90 -18.15 5.50
CA PRO A 327 -10.59 -18.70 6.82
C PRO A 327 -9.44 -17.96 7.51
N ARG A 328 -8.41 -17.58 6.75
CA ARG A 328 -7.25 -16.80 7.21
C ARG A 328 -7.65 -15.45 7.80
N MET A 329 -8.55 -14.72 7.16
CA MET A 329 -9.01 -13.43 7.69
C MET A 329 -9.74 -13.61 9.01
N ILE A 330 -10.61 -14.62 9.11
CA ILE A 330 -11.36 -14.95 10.33
C ILE A 330 -10.39 -15.31 11.47
N THR A 331 -9.40 -16.16 11.23
CA THR A 331 -8.43 -16.54 12.28
C THR A 331 -7.56 -15.36 12.72
N VAL A 332 -7.14 -14.48 11.80
CA VAL A 332 -6.41 -13.24 12.13
C VAL A 332 -7.27 -12.29 12.96
N LEU A 333 -8.54 -12.13 12.63
CA LEU A 333 -9.49 -11.31 13.39
C LEU A 333 -9.69 -11.85 14.81
N MET A 334 -9.88 -13.17 14.95
CA MET A 334 -9.97 -13.83 16.26
C MET A 334 -8.70 -13.65 17.10
N THR A 335 -7.51 -13.84 16.51
CA THR A 335 -6.22 -13.62 17.18
C THR A 335 -6.08 -12.17 17.62
N THR A 336 -6.49 -11.22 16.77
CA THR A 336 -6.38 -9.79 17.05
C THR A 336 -7.27 -9.39 18.23
N LEU A 337 -8.53 -9.84 18.26
CA LEU A 337 -9.41 -9.61 19.40
C LEU A 337 -8.86 -10.23 20.69
N ALA A 338 -8.30 -11.44 20.63
CA ALA A 338 -7.68 -12.08 21.78
C ALA A 338 -6.43 -11.31 22.28
N LYS A 339 -5.60 -10.78 21.36
CA LYS A 339 -4.44 -9.92 21.68
C LYS A 339 -4.86 -8.61 22.35
N LEU A 340 -5.92 -7.96 21.86
CA LEU A 340 -6.43 -6.73 22.48
C LEU A 340 -7.03 -7.03 23.87
N ALA A 341 -7.78 -8.11 24.03
CA ALA A 341 -8.35 -8.51 25.31
C ALA A 341 -7.31 -8.98 26.34
N SER A 342 -6.19 -9.57 25.93
CA SER A 342 -5.11 -9.89 26.86
C SER A 342 -4.42 -8.65 27.42
N ARG A 343 -4.55 -7.49 26.76
CA ARG A 343 -4.03 -6.19 27.18
C ARG A 343 -5.05 -5.36 27.96
N SER A 344 -6.35 -5.67 27.84
CA SER A 344 -7.44 -5.05 28.58
C SER A 344 -8.42 -6.13 29.05
N GLN A 345 -8.23 -6.58 30.29
CA GLN A 345 -8.88 -7.80 30.82
C GLN A 345 -10.41 -7.72 30.86
N ASP A 346 -10.97 -6.51 30.94
CA ASP A 346 -12.42 -6.27 30.90
C ASP A 346 -13.07 -6.74 29.57
N LEU A 347 -12.27 -6.88 28.51
CA LEU A 347 -12.73 -7.35 27.20
C LEU A 347 -12.74 -8.88 27.08
N ILE A 348 -12.08 -9.62 27.98
CA ILE A 348 -11.94 -11.08 27.91
C ILE A 348 -13.30 -11.80 27.83
N PRO A 349 -14.31 -11.49 28.67
CA PRO A 349 -15.61 -12.17 28.62
C PRO A 349 -16.30 -12.03 27.25
N ARG A 350 -16.14 -10.87 26.61
CA ARG A 350 -16.71 -10.58 25.28
C ARG A 350 -16.07 -11.47 24.21
N VAL A 351 -14.73 -11.54 24.17
CA VAL A 351 -14.01 -12.42 23.22
C VAL A 351 -14.35 -13.89 23.44
N SER A 352 -14.33 -14.36 24.69
CA SER A 352 -14.66 -15.76 25.00
C SER A 352 -16.06 -16.14 24.52
N LEU A 353 -17.05 -15.22 24.62
CA LEU A 353 -18.37 -15.43 24.07
C LEU A 353 -18.34 -15.62 22.55
N PHE A 354 -17.62 -14.77 21.81
CA PHE A 354 -17.48 -14.89 20.36
C PHE A 354 -16.78 -16.18 19.94
N LEU A 355 -15.64 -16.51 20.57
CA LEU A 355 -14.90 -17.74 20.29
C LEU A 355 -15.77 -18.99 20.52
N SER A 356 -16.64 -18.97 21.54
CA SER A 356 -17.59 -20.07 21.78
C SER A 356 -18.65 -20.21 20.68
N LYS A 357 -19.02 -19.10 20.02
CA LYS A 357 -19.98 -19.05 18.91
C LYS A 357 -19.38 -19.45 17.56
N MET A 358 -18.05 -19.64 17.46
CA MET A 358 -17.43 -20.13 16.23
C MET A 358 -17.92 -21.53 15.85
N ARG A 359 -18.24 -22.38 16.84
CA ARG A 359 -18.78 -23.73 16.61
C ARG A 359 -20.14 -23.73 15.89
N PRO A 360 -21.18 -23.04 16.38
CA PRO A 360 -22.43 -22.95 15.65
C PRO A 360 -22.30 -22.21 14.31
N PHE A 361 -21.40 -21.22 14.20
CA PHE A 361 -21.14 -20.52 12.95
C PHE A 361 -20.62 -21.46 11.84
N VAL A 362 -19.51 -22.17 12.05
CA VAL A 362 -18.92 -23.01 10.99
C VAL A 362 -19.75 -24.26 10.65
N ARG A 363 -20.61 -24.70 11.58
CA ARG A 363 -21.57 -25.81 11.39
C ARG A 363 -22.89 -25.36 10.77
N SER A 364 -23.06 -24.07 10.48
CA SER A 364 -24.18 -23.59 9.69
C SER A 364 -24.13 -24.21 8.30
N ALA A 365 -25.28 -24.65 7.77
CA ALA A 365 -25.37 -25.29 6.45
C ALA A 365 -24.74 -24.44 5.33
N LEU A 366 -24.82 -23.11 5.44
CA LEU A 366 -24.17 -22.18 4.52
C LEU A 366 -22.64 -22.29 4.58
N ILE A 367 -22.07 -22.23 5.78
CA ILE A 367 -20.61 -22.18 5.95
C ILE A 367 -19.98 -23.54 5.66
N SER A 368 -20.63 -24.64 6.06
CA SER A 368 -20.17 -25.99 5.76
C SER A 368 -20.18 -26.33 4.25
N SER A 369 -20.90 -25.55 3.44
CA SER A 369 -20.83 -25.68 1.97
C SER A 369 -19.80 -24.75 1.32
N LEU A 370 -19.35 -23.69 2.01
CA LEU A 370 -18.44 -22.68 1.48
C LEU A 370 -16.96 -22.97 1.77
N TYR A 371 -16.67 -23.66 2.87
CA TYR A 371 -15.32 -23.99 3.32
C TYR A 371 -15.06 -25.50 3.27
N HIS A 372 -13.79 -25.86 3.10
CA HIS A 372 -13.36 -27.25 3.24
C HIS A 372 -13.39 -27.67 4.72
N GLU A 373 -13.53 -28.96 4.98
CA GLU A 373 -13.50 -29.50 6.34
C GLU A 373 -12.19 -29.13 7.08
N ASP A 374 -11.05 -29.11 6.38
CA ASP A 374 -9.76 -28.73 6.97
C ASP A 374 -9.78 -27.27 7.48
N ASP A 375 -10.31 -26.33 6.69
CA ASP A 375 -10.45 -24.92 7.07
C ASP A 375 -11.39 -24.76 8.29
N ILE A 376 -12.48 -25.53 8.32
CA ILE A 376 -13.44 -25.55 9.44
C ILE A 376 -12.75 -26.04 10.72
N GLN A 377 -11.97 -27.12 10.61
CA GLN A 377 -11.21 -27.64 11.74
C GLN A 377 -10.16 -26.65 12.22
N GLU A 378 -9.45 -25.96 11.32
CA GLU A 378 -8.48 -24.92 11.67
C GLU A 378 -9.13 -23.79 12.47
N ILE A 379 -10.24 -23.24 11.97
CA ILE A 379 -10.99 -22.17 12.66
C ILE A 379 -11.42 -22.63 14.06
N LEU A 380 -11.92 -23.87 14.20
CA LEU A 380 -12.38 -24.39 15.49
C LEU A 380 -11.25 -24.68 16.45
N ALA A 381 -10.17 -25.30 15.98
CA ALA A 381 -8.99 -25.56 16.79
C ALA A 381 -8.44 -24.23 17.33
N HIS A 382 -8.27 -23.25 16.45
CA HIS A 382 -7.78 -21.92 16.80
C HIS A 382 -8.71 -21.20 17.78
N ALA A 383 -10.03 -21.28 17.59
CA ALA A 383 -11.00 -20.70 18.53
C ALA A 383 -10.87 -21.30 19.94
N ASN A 384 -10.72 -22.62 20.03
CA ASN A 384 -10.58 -23.32 21.31
C ASN A 384 -9.24 -23.01 21.98
N GLU A 385 -8.15 -22.93 21.22
CA GLU A 385 -6.83 -22.56 21.72
C GLU A 385 -6.85 -21.15 22.34
N LEU A 386 -7.35 -20.16 21.60
CA LEU A 386 -7.48 -18.79 22.09
C LEU A 386 -8.39 -18.72 23.33
N ASN A 387 -9.53 -19.41 23.31
CA ASN A 387 -10.45 -19.38 24.45
C ASN A 387 -9.85 -20.03 25.70
N ASN A 388 -9.05 -21.09 25.54
CA ASN A 388 -8.34 -21.71 26.66
C ASN A 388 -7.20 -20.84 27.17
N LEU A 389 -6.48 -20.15 26.28
CA LEU A 389 -5.42 -19.23 26.65
C LEU A 389 -5.96 -18.05 27.48
N LEU A 390 -7.08 -17.46 27.05
CA LEU A 390 -7.72 -16.32 27.73
C LEU A 390 -8.28 -16.66 29.12
N LYS A 391 -8.51 -17.95 29.46
CA LYS A 391 -8.85 -18.36 30.83
C LYS A 391 -7.72 -18.15 31.84
N VAL A 392 -6.49 -17.96 31.35
CA VAL A 392 -5.31 -17.68 32.17
C VAL A 392 -4.71 -16.34 31.74
N PRO A 393 -5.27 -15.20 32.18
CA PRO A 393 -4.94 -13.87 31.64
C PRO A 393 -3.45 -13.54 31.67
N ASN A 394 -2.74 -13.90 32.74
CA ASN A 394 -1.30 -13.69 32.84
C ASN A 394 -0.52 -14.43 31.74
N VAL A 395 -0.86 -15.70 31.49
CA VAL A 395 -0.22 -16.50 30.43
C VAL A 395 -0.61 -15.99 29.05
N ALA A 396 -1.86 -15.57 28.86
CA ALA A 396 -2.31 -14.93 27.63
C ALA A 396 -1.54 -13.65 27.33
N GLN A 397 -1.33 -12.78 28.32
CA GLN A 397 -0.58 -11.54 28.14
C GLN A 397 0.88 -11.79 27.76
N LEU A 398 1.52 -12.81 28.32
CA LEU A 398 2.88 -13.21 27.92
C LEU A 398 2.93 -13.85 26.53
N THR A 399 1.99 -14.75 26.22
CA THR A 399 2.02 -15.56 24.98
C THR A 399 1.54 -14.78 23.76
N LEU A 400 0.55 -13.92 23.95
CA LEU A 400 0.01 -13.01 22.93
C LEU A 400 0.67 -11.63 22.96
N GLY A 401 1.63 -11.45 23.88
CA GLY A 401 2.42 -10.24 24.00
C GLY A 401 3.31 -10.00 22.77
N PRO A 402 3.80 -8.76 22.61
CA PRO A 402 4.64 -8.38 21.48
C PRO A 402 5.89 -9.28 21.40
N SER A 403 6.13 -9.88 20.23
CA SER A 403 7.25 -10.81 20.05
C SER A 403 8.57 -10.04 20.01
N ALA A 404 9.42 -10.25 21.02
CA ALA A 404 10.78 -9.75 21.00
C ALA A 404 11.59 -10.54 19.96
N ALA A 405 11.83 -9.92 18.80
CA ALA A 405 12.71 -10.37 17.72
C ALA A 405 12.21 -11.53 16.83
N ILE A 406 11.64 -11.18 15.66
CA ILE A 406 11.74 -12.01 14.45
C ILE A 406 12.23 -11.12 13.29
N THR A 407 13.52 -11.26 12.99
CA THR A 407 14.34 -10.40 12.11
C THR A 407 14.38 -10.87 10.65
N ASP A 408 13.35 -11.53 10.11
CA ASP A 408 13.41 -12.01 8.73
C ASP A 408 12.06 -11.91 7.98
N PRO A 409 11.94 -11.09 6.90
CA PRO A 409 10.70 -10.95 6.13
C PRO A 409 10.37 -12.19 5.28
N ARG A 410 11.30 -13.15 5.13
CA ARG A 410 11.10 -14.37 4.34
C ARG A 410 10.45 -15.53 5.09
N TRP A 411 10.25 -15.38 6.40
CA TRP A 411 9.71 -16.41 7.29
C TRP A 411 8.33 -16.06 7.85
N TYR A 412 7.53 -15.32 7.08
CA TYR A 412 6.10 -15.16 7.33
C TYR A 412 5.31 -16.43 6.93
N LYS A 413 5.75 -17.59 7.46
CA LYS A 413 4.90 -18.76 7.61
C LYS A 413 4.38 -18.73 9.03
N ASP A 414 3.14 -18.32 9.15
CA ASP A 414 2.24 -18.55 10.28
C ASP A 414 2.82 -18.41 11.69
N THR A 415 2.68 -17.20 12.23
CA THR A 415 2.55 -17.03 13.69
C THR A 415 1.45 -17.94 14.27
N ASN A 416 0.42 -18.29 13.46
CA ASN A 416 -0.62 -19.27 13.79
C ASN A 416 -0.10 -20.72 13.94
N ALA A 417 1.02 -21.08 13.29
CA ALA A 417 1.68 -22.38 13.43
C ALA A 417 2.69 -22.39 14.61
N SER A 418 3.15 -21.21 15.02
CA SER A 418 4.07 -21.04 16.15
C SER A 418 3.37 -21.11 17.52
N LEU A 419 2.07 -20.77 17.60
CA LEU A 419 1.30 -20.80 18.84
C LEU A 419 1.15 -22.24 19.41
N PRO A 420 0.84 -23.28 18.62
CA PRO A 420 0.85 -24.67 19.10
C PRO A 420 2.22 -25.10 19.66
N LEU A 421 3.32 -24.63 19.07
CA LEU A 421 4.69 -24.93 19.51
C LEU A 421 5.03 -24.21 20.82
N ALA A 422 4.65 -22.94 20.96
CA ALA A 422 4.79 -22.17 22.19
C ALA A 422 3.94 -22.78 23.32
N MET A 423 2.67 -23.14 23.03
CA MET A 423 1.77 -23.80 23.99
C MET A 423 2.28 -25.17 24.43
N ARG A 424 2.83 -25.99 23.52
CA ARG A 424 3.48 -27.27 23.90
C ARG A 424 4.66 -27.05 24.83
N THR A 425 5.42 -25.98 24.63
CA THR A 425 6.59 -25.67 25.46
C THR A 425 6.15 -25.20 26.86
N VAL A 426 5.17 -24.30 26.94
CA VAL A 426 4.60 -23.82 28.21
C VAL A 426 3.91 -24.97 28.98
N SER A 427 3.16 -25.83 28.30
CA SER A 427 2.49 -26.97 28.92
C SER A 427 3.48 -27.99 29.50
N LYS A 428 4.61 -28.24 28.81
CA LYS A 428 5.71 -29.08 29.34
C LYS A 428 6.40 -28.47 30.56
N VAL A 429 6.49 -27.14 30.63
CA VAL A 429 7.08 -26.44 31.79
C VAL A 429 6.12 -26.46 32.98
N LEU A 430 4.83 -26.23 32.76
CA LEU A 430 3.79 -26.29 33.80
C LEU A 430 3.64 -27.71 34.38
N GLN A 431 3.75 -28.76 33.55
CA GLN A 431 3.72 -30.15 34.00
C GLN A 431 4.96 -30.56 34.83
N ARG A 432 6.10 -29.85 34.69
CA ARG A 432 7.30 -30.10 35.51
C ARG A 432 7.25 -29.44 36.90
N GLY A 433 6.31 -28.52 37.14
CA GLY A 433 6.13 -27.86 38.43
C GLY A 433 5.29 -28.63 39.45
N ALA A 434 4.64 -29.73 39.05
CA ALA A 434 3.81 -30.57 39.91
C ALA A 434 4.50 -31.93 40.15
N GLY A 435 5.60 -31.92 40.89
CA GLY A 435 6.22 -33.13 41.49
C GLY A 435 5.99 -33.13 43.01
N PRO A 436 5.81 -34.29 43.64
CA PRO A 436 5.05 -34.40 44.90
C PRO A 436 5.82 -33.89 46.12
N ALA A 437 5.03 -33.33 47.05
CA ALA A 437 5.44 -32.96 48.40
C ALA A 437 6.10 -34.15 49.11
N PHE A 438 7.33 -33.93 49.58
CA PHE A 438 7.92 -34.77 50.61
C PHE A 438 7.26 -34.45 51.95
N SER A 439 6.80 -35.49 52.65
CA SER A 439 6.42 -35.44 54.06
C SER A 439 6.53 -36.83 54.66
N PRO A 440 6.88 -36.95 55.95
CA PRO A 440 8.08 -36.47 56.63
C PRO A 440 9.25 -37.47 56.54
#